data_AF-A0A661Y3I3-F1
#
_entry.id   AF-A0A661Y3I3-F1
#
_cell.length_a   1.000
_cell.length_b   1.000
_cell.length_c   1.000
_cell.angle_alpha   90.00
_cell.angle_beta   90.00
_cell.angle_gamma   90.00
#
_symmetry.space_group_name_H-M   'P 1'
#
loop_
_entity.id
_entity.type
_entity.pdbx_description
1 polymer ?
#
loop_
_entity_poly.entity_id
_entity_poly.type
_entity_poly.pdbx_seq_one_letter_code
_entity_poly.pdbx_strand_id
1 'polypeptide(L)'
;MLLLCQETQMSHPMLPYVTVYYNKEENIAYIDAMGLPTPPEGKVYQVWSLIMEPLTPSSIGLLGDFENTENKFFKIENIPFPEAFGVTLEPEGGSESPILSQLYTLGMVAP
;
A
#
# COMPACT_ATOMS: atom_id res chain seq x y z
N MET A 1 33.52 36.55 -8.74
CA MET A 1 33.00 35.75 -7.61
C MET A 1 32.30 34.54 -8.21
N LEU A 2 33.03 33.43 -8.35
CA LEU A 2 32.44 32.14 -8.73
C LEU A 2 31.79 31.57 -7.46
N LEU A 3 30.52 31.17 -7.55
CA LEU A 3 29.93 30.23 -6.60
C LEU A 3 29.64 28.93 -7.35
N LEU A 4 30.37 27.88 -6.98
CA LEU A 4 30.04 26.48 -7.23
C LEU A 4 29.93 25.82 -5.86
N CYS A 5 28.73 25.33 -5.51
CA CYS A 5 28.43 24.25 -4.56
C CYS A 5 27.07 23.70 -5.04
N GLN A 6 27.06 22.75 -5.97
CA GLN A 6 27.09 21.29 -5.77
C GLN A 6 25.77 20.70 -5.21
N GLU A 7 25.24 19.80 -6.04
CA GLU A 7 24.51 18.58 -5.75
C GLU A 7 22.98 18.62 -5.52
N THR A 8 22.31 18.05 -6.50
CA THR A 8 20.93 17.58 -6.57
C THR A 8 20.53 16.80 -5.31
N GLN A 9 19.96 17.49 -4.33
CA GLN A 9 19.20 16.81 -3.28
C GLN A 9 17.73 16.75 -3.72
N MET A 10 17.38 15.71 -4.50
CA MET A 10 16.02 15.18 -4.50
C MET A 10 15.76 14.54 -3.12
N SER A 11 15.69 15.33 -2.04
CA SER A 11 15.40 14.78 -0.70
C SER A 11 13.89 14.69 -0.51
N HIS A 12 13.46 13.43 -0.43
CA HIS A 12 12.18 12.93 0.03
C HIS A 12 11.00 13.11 -0.94
N PRO A 13 10.46 12.02 -1.52
CA PRO A 13 9.02 12.02 -1.75
C PRO A 13 8.35 12.27 -0.39
N MET A 14 7.28 13.08 -0.40
CA MET A 14 6.32 13.16 0.71
C MET A 14 6.00 11.74 1.21
N LEU A 15 5.76 11.60 2.52
CA LEU A 15 5.39 10.33 3.19
C LEU A 15 4.60 9.38 2.28
N PRO A 16 4.90 8.06 2.29
CA PRO A 16 4.22 7.12 1.42
C PRO A 16 2.71 7.21 1.61
N TYR A 17 1.98 7.19 0.50
CA TYR A 17 0.52 7.24 0.50
C TYR A 17 -0.06 6.25 -0.50
N VAL A 18 -1.28 5.84 -0.21
CA VAL A 18 -2.10 4.95 -1.04
C VAL A 18 -3.52 5.52 -1.01
N THR A 19 -4.16 5.61 -2.17
CA THR A 19 -5.59 5.96 -2.24
C THR A 19 -6.39 4.70 -2.52
N VAL A 20 -7.42 4.45 -1.71
CA VAL A 20 -8.32 3.32 -1.87
C VAL A 20 -9.70 3.83 -2.24
N TYR A 21 -10.16 3.48 -3.43
CA TYR A 21 -11.54 3.70 -3.88
C TYR A 21 -12.33 2.42 -3.64
N TYR A 22 -13.13 2.37 -2.59
CA TYR A 22 -13.87 1.18 -2.20
C TYR A 22 -15.36 1.29 -2.57
N ASN A 23 -15.83 0.37 -3.41
CA ASN A 23 -17.25 0.16 -3.68
C ASN A 23 -17.80 -0.89 -2.71
N LYS A 24 -18.55 -0.43 -1.70
CA LYS A 24 -19.18 -1.27 -0.67
C LYS A 24 -20.27 -2.20 -1.22
N GLU A 25 -20.94 -1.83 -2.31
CA GLU A 25 -22.05 -2.61 -2.87
C GLU A 25 -21.54 -3.82 -3.65
N GLU A 26 -20.43 -3.65 -4.38
CA GLU A 26 -19.83 -4.69 -5.22
C GLU A 26 -18.67 -5.42 -4.54
N ASN A 27 -18.22 -4.96 -3.37
CA ASN A 27 -17.04 -5.46 -2.67
C ASN A 27 -15.76 -5.40 -3.54
N ILE A 28 -15.61 -4.29 -4.26
CA ILE A 28 -14.47 -4.02 -5.15
C ILE A 28 -13.70 -2.81 -4.62
N ALA A 29 -12.37 -2.89 -4.55
CA ALA A 29 -11.52 -1.74 -4.32
C ALA A 29 -10.56 -1.52 -5.49
N TYR A 30 -10.31 -0.25 -5.76
CA TYR A 30 -9.21 0.19 -6.61
C TYR A 30 -8.14 0.85 -5.75
N ILE A 31 -6.91 0.37 -5.89
CA ILE A 31 -5.75 0.81 -5.11
C ILE A 31 -4.85 1.62 -6.04
N ASP A 32 -4.72 2.92 -5.77
CA ASP A 32 -3.68 3.76 -6.37
C ASP A 32 -2.48 3.78 -5.42
N ALA A 33 -1.42 3.10 -5.83
CA ALA A 33 -0.19 2.94 -5.06
C ALA A 33 0.99 3.74 -5.64
N MET A 34 0.74 4.76 -6.48
CA MET A 34 1.81 5.61 -7.02
C MET A 34 2.63 6.32 -5.95
N GLY A 35 2.05 6.53 -4.76
CA GLY A 35 2.72 7.13 -3.62
C GLY A 35 3.64 6.19 -2.85
N LEU A 36 3.70 4.89 -3.18
CA LEU A 36 4.62 3.96 -2.55
C LEU A 36 5.98 3.95 -3.28
N PRO A 37 7.10 3.89 -2.55
CA PRO A 37 8.39 3.67 -3.19
C PRO A 37 8.44 2.28 -3.83
N THR A 38 9.38 2.07 -4.75
CA THR A 38 9.67 0.74 -5.26
C THR A 38 10.05 -0.21 -4.10
N PRO A 39 9.43 -1.39 -3.98
CA PRO A 39 9.82 -2.35 -2.96
C PRO A 39 11.25 -2.86 -3.24
N PRO A 40 12.11 -3.01 -2.21
CA PRO A 40 13.44 -3.58 -2.41
C PRO A 40 13.36 -5.06 -2.82
N GLU A 41 14.47 -5.61 -3.31
CA GLU A 41 14.56 -7.02 -3.72
C GLU A 41 14.10 -7.98 -2.61
N GLY A 42 13.32 -9.00 -3.00
CA GLY A 42 12.76 -9.98 -2.06
C GLY A 42 11.64 -9.44 -1.17
N LYS A 43 11.07 -8.26 -1.50
CA LYS A 43 9.90 -7.68 -0.82
C LYS A 43 8.75 -7.41 -1.77
N VAL A 44 7.55 -7.38 -1.21
CA VAL A 44 6.30 -7.05 -1.91
C VAL A 44 5.38 -6.25 -1.00
N TYR A 45 4.55 -5.39 -1.57
CA TYR A 45 3.46 -4.79 -0.80
C TYR A 45 2.28 -5.76 -0.70
N GLN A 46 1.70 -5.87 0.50
CA GLN A 46 0.49 -6.63 0.75
C GLN A 46 -0.61 -5.70 1.27
N VAL A 47 -1.79 -5.83 0.69
CA VAL A 47 -2.97 -5.04 1.04
C VAL A 47 -3.87 -5.88 1.94
N TRP A 48 -4.41 -5.23 2.98
CA TRP A 48 -5.23 -5.84 4.01
C TRP A 48 -6.56 -5.11 4.14
N SER A 49 -7.65 -5.87 4.22
CA SER A 49 -8.91 -5.41 4.83
C SER A 49 -8.85 -5.68 6.33
N LEU A 50 -9.26 -4.72 7.15
CA LEU A 50 -9.14 -4.78 8.61
C LEU A 50 -10.51 -4.59 9.27
N ILE A 51 -10.83 -5.45 10.23
CA ILE A 51 -11.78 -5.16 11.31
C ILE A 51 -10.95 -4.68 12.51
N MET A 52 -11.34 -3.62 13.22
CA MET A 52 -10.48 -2.94 14.19
C MET A 52 -10.61 -3.47 15.63
N GLU A 53 -11.75 -4.06 15.99
CA GLU A 53 -12.04 -4.45 17.38
C GLU A 53 -12.64 -5.88 17.48
N PRO A 54 -11.81 -6.93 17.68
CA PRO A 54 -10.34 -6.91 17.72
C PRO A 54 -9.73 -6.75 16.32
N LEU A 55 -8.49 -6.23 16.25
CA LEU A 55 -7.75 -6.09 14.99
C LEU A 55 -7.64 -7.45 14.27
N THR A 56 -8.43 -7.61 13.22
CA THR A 56 -8.53 -8.85 12.44
C THR A 56 -8.17 -8.54 10.99
N PRO A 57 -6.93 -8.80 10.57
CA PRO A 57 -6.50 -8.59 9.20
C PRO A 57 -6.94 -9.74 8.29
N SER A 58 -7.38 -9.40 7.07
CA SER A 58 -7.53 -10.36 5.98
C SER A 58 -6.72 -9.87 4.78
N SER A 59 -5.85 -10.74 4.26
CA SER A 59 -5.07 -10.45 3.05
C SER A 59 -6.02 -10.35 1.86
N ILE A 60 -5.94 -9.26 1.12
CA ILE A 60 -6.79 -9.04 -0.06
C ILE A 60 -5.99 -8.90 -1.36
N GLY A 61 -4.65 -8.85 -1.29
CA GLY A 61 -3.83 -8.91 -2.50
C GLY A 61 -2.36 -8.57 -2.28
N LEU A 62 -1.52 -9.06 -3.19
CA LEU A 62 -0.12 -8.67 -3.33
C LEU A 62 0.03 -7.73 -4.52
N LEU A 63 0.84 -6.69 -4.36
CA LEU A 63 1.22 -5.80 -5.47
C LEU A 63 2.52 -6.32 -6.12
N GLY A 64 2.46 -7.54 -6.66
CA GLY A 64 3.65 -8.34 -7.03
C GLY A 64 4.41 -7.86 -8.27
N ASP A 65 3.74 -7.22 -9.23
CA ASP A 65 4.38 -6.65 -10.41
C ASP A 65 4.52 -5.13 -10.29
N PHE A 66 4.98 -4.69 -9.11
CA PHE A 66 4.93 -3.28 -8.74
C PHE A 66 5.66 -2.42 -9.76
N GLU A 67 6.85 -2.78 -10.22
CA GLU A 67 7.63 -1.97 -11.18
C GLU A 67 7.00 -1.90 -12.57
N ASN A 68 6.49 -3.01 -13.11
CA ASN A 68 5.95 -3.04 -14.47
C ASN A 68 4.47 -2.67 -14.56
N THR A 69 3.75 -2.58 -13.42
CA THR A 69 2.37 -2.08 -13.40
C THR A 69 2.36 -0.59 -13.77
N GLU A 70 1.82 -0.30 -14.95
CA GLU A 70 1.57 1.07 -15.42
C GLU A 70 0.64 1.79 -14.43
N ASN A 71 1.00 3.01 -14.02
CA ASN A 71 0.26 3.84 -13.06
C ASN A 71 0.03 3.24 -11.66
N LYS A 72 0.65 2.09 -11.32
CA LYS A 72 0.54 1.44 -9.98
C LYS A 72 -0.90 1.31 -9.49
N PHE A 73 -1.82 0.99 -10.41
CA PHE A 73 -3.25 0.94 -10.16
C PHE A 73 -3.75 -0.51 -10.18
N PHE A 74 -4.38 -0.94 -9.10
CA PHE A 74 -4.76 -2.35 -8.90
C PHE A 74 -6.25 -2.48 -8.58
N LYS A 75 -6.92 -3.45 -9.20
CA LYS A 75 -8.30 -3.82 -8.86
C LYS A 75 -8.30 -5.06 -7.97
N ILE A 76 -9.02 -5.01 -6.86
CA ILE A 76 -9.24 -6.13 -5.94
C ILE A 76 -10.74 -6.35 -5.80
N GLU A 77 -11.17 -7.60 -5.92
CA GLU A 77 -12.58 -8.01 -5.85
C GLU A 77 -12.81 -8.94 -4.66
N ASN A 78 -14.08 -9.14 -4.28
CA ASN A 78 -14.49 -10.02 -3.18
C ASN A 78 -13.88 -9.62 -1.82
N ILE A 79 -13.75 -8.32 -1.59
CA ILE A 79 -13.21 -7.77 -0.35
C ILE A 79 -14.22 -8.02 0.78
N PRO A 80 -13.82 -8.62 1.92
CA PRO A 80 -14.70 -8.75 3.08
C PRO A 80 -14.96 -7.37 3.68
N PHE A 81 -16.10 -7.15 4.33
CA PHE A 81 -16.51 -5.85 4.91
C PHE A 81 -15.39 -5.20 5.76
N PRO A 82 -14.64 -4.21 5.22
CA PRO A 82 -13.52 -3.60 5.92
C PRO A 82 -13.98 -2.38 6.71
N GLU A 83 -13.46 -2.24 7.93
CA GLU A 83 -13.52 -0.98 8.70
C GLU A 83 -12.32 -0.08 8.37
N ALA A 84 -11.21 -0.68 7.95
CA ALA A 84 -10.03 0.01 7.46
C ALA A 84 -9.30 -0.81 6.39
N PHE A 85 -8.44 -0.13 5.64
CA PHE A 85 -7.46 -0.72 4.74
C PHE A 85 -6.05 -0.45 5.27
N GLY A 86 -5.19 -1.47 5.21
CA GLY A 86 -3.77 -1.37 5.56
C GLY A 86 -2.89 -1.82 4.40
N VAL A 87 -1.70 -1.25 4.29
CA VAL A 87 -0.65 -1.74 3.38
C VAL A 87 0.64 -1.93 4.16
N THR A 88 1.23 -3.11 4.04
CA THR A 88 2.52 -3.44 4.65
C THR A 88 3.55 -3.83 3.58
N LEU A 89 4.84 -3.69 3.91
CA LEU A 89 5.94 -4.26 3.13
C LEU A 89 6.32 -5.62 3.71
N GLU A 90 6.15 -6.66 2.91
CA GLU A 90 6.23 -8.06 3.32
C GLU A 90 7.33 -8.80 2.55
N PRO A 91 7.79 -9.98 3.01
CA PRO A 91 8.62 -10.87 2.20
C PRO A 91 7.97 -11.18 0.86
N GLU A 92 8.78 -11.48 -0.16
CA GLU A 92 8.28 -12.02 -1.44
C GLU A 92 7.32 -13.19 -1.20
N GLY A 93 6.17 -13.17 -1.88
CA GLY A 93 5.06 -14.11 -1.65
C GLY A 93 4.08 -13.71 -0.53
N GLY A 94 4.37 -12.64 0.22
CA GLY A 94 3.51 -12.12 1.28
C GLY A 94 3.66 -12.84 2.62
N SER A 95 2.78 -12.48 3.54
CA SER A 95 2.70 -13.00 4.91
C SER A 95 1.29 -13.50 5.24
N GLU A 96 1.20 -14.47 6.16
CA GLU A 96 -0.08 -14.92 6.73
C GLU A 96 -0.73 -13.88 7.64
N SER A 97 0.07 -12.94 8.17
CA SER A 97 -0.36 -11.84 9.03
C SER A 97 0.53 -10.62 8.79
N PRO A 98 0.00 -9.39 8.96
CA PRO A 98 0.75 -8.18 8.67
C PRO A 98 1.95 -8.01 9.61
N ILE A 99 3.12 -7.71 9.06
CA ILE A 99 4.26 -7.23 9.84
C ILE A 99 3.98 -5.76 10.16
N LEU A 100 3.31 -5.50 11.29
CA LEU A 100 2.87 -4.14 11.67
C LEU A 100 4.02 -3.14 11.82
N SER A 101 5.24 -3.59 12.11
CA SER A 101 6.44 -2.74 12.09
C SER A 101 6.85 -2.29 10.68
N GLN A 102 6.23 -2.84 9.65
CA GLN A 102 6.35 -2.50 8.24
C GLN A 102 5.02 -1.97 7.67
N LEU A 103 4.17 -1.38 8.50
CA LEU A 103 2.96 -0.68 8.05
C LEU A 103 3.34 0.62 7.34
N TYR A 104 2.97 0.72 6.06
CA TYR A 104 3.21 1.91 5.23
C TYR A 104 2.04 2.88 5.30
N THR A 105 0.82 2.36 5.19
CA THR A 105 -0.40 3.18 5.19
C THR A 105 -1.51 2.48 5.93
N LEU A 106 -2.36 3.26 6.60
CA LEU A 106 -3.59 2.83 7.24
C LEU A 106 -4.66 3.89 6.99
N GLY A 107 -5.82 3.49 6.46
CA GLY A 107 -6.94 4.38 6.18
C GLY A 107 -8.26 3.77 6.62
N MET A 108 -9.07 4.54 7.35
CA MET A 108 -10.41 4.11 7.76
C MET A 108 -11.40 4.23 6.60
N VAL A 109 -12.32 3.28 6.53
CA VAL A 109 -13.48 3.39 5.64
C VAL A 109 -14.45 4.36 6.30
N ALA A 110 -14.73 5.49 5.64
CA ALA A 110 -15.74 6.41 6.14
C ALA A 110 -17.10 5.70 6.21
N PRO A 111 -17.87 5.88 7.30
CA PRO A 111 -19.20 5.25 7.45
C PRO A 111 -20.12 5.60 6.28
#